data_AF-A0AAD9X591-F1
#
_entry.id   AF-A0AAD9X591-F1
#
_cell.length_a   1.000
_cell.length_b   1.000
_cell.length_c   1.000
_cell.angle_alpha   90.00
_cell.angle_beta   90.00
_cell.angle_gamma   90.00
#
_symmetry.space_group_name_H-M   'P 1'
#
loop_
_entity.id
_entity.type
_entity.pdbx_description
1 polymer ?
#
loop_
_entity_poly.entity_id
_entity_poly.type
_entity_poly.pdbx_seq_one_letter_code
_entity_poly.pdbx_strand_id
1 'polypeptide(L)'
;MELELLTMMNVLTFDMMSEIDQFYITLQFELAKAMSPCIIWIPNIHDLDVNEPKELSLGLLVNCLSRDCERCSTRNILIIASTHIPKKMDPALIALNKLNTCIKIRMLLIPQKRKHFFTLSYTRGFHLEKKMFHTTGFRSITMGSNA
;
A
#
# COMPACT_ATOMS: atom_id res chain seq x y z
N MET A 1 -5.14 -11.80 -42.00
CA MET A 1 -3.69 -12.04 -41.90
C MET A 1 -3.01 -11.04 -40.95
N GLU A 2 -2.84 -9.76 -41.31
CA GLU A 2 -2.16 -8.78 -40.42
C GLU A 2 -2.81 -8.63 -39.03
N LEU A 3 -4.14 -8.54 -38.99
CA LEU A 3 -4.88 -8.39 -37.73
C LEU A 3 -4.81 -9.63 -36.82
N GLU A 4 -4.71 -10.83 -37.42
CA GLU A 4 -4.52 -12.11 -36.73
C GLU A 4 -3.09 -12.26 -36.21
N LEU A 5 -2.10 -11.79 -36.98
CA LEU A 5 -0.69 -11.78 -36.57
C LEU A 5 -0.47 -10.79 -35.42
N LEU A 6 -1.13 -9.62 -35.46
CA LEU A 6 -1.17 -8.67 -34.35
C LEU A 6 -1.82 -9.26 -33.08
N THR A 7 -2.95 -9.96 -33.21
CA THR A 7 -3.57 -10.63 -32.03
C THR A 7 -2.68 -11.74 -31.49
N MET A 8 -2.08 -12.58 -32.34
CA MET A 8 -1.16 -13.63 -31.90
C MET A 8 0.09 -13.07 -31.22
N MET A 9 0.65 -11.97 -31.72
CA MET A 9 1.81 -11.29 -31.12
C MET A 9 1.44 -10.61 -29.79
N ASN A 10 0.23 -10.05 -29.66
CA ASN A 10 -0.29 -9.55 -28.39
C ASN A 10 -0.49 -10.68 -27.36
N VAL A 11 -1.05 -11.83 -27.77
CA VAL A 11 -1.23 -13.01 -26.90
C VAL A 11 0.12 -13.53 -26.40
N LEU A 12 1.13 -13.68 -27.28
CA LEU A 12 2.48 -14.10 -26.87
C LEU A 12 3.17 -13.09 -25.95
N THR A 13 2.96 -11.79 -26.19
CA THR A 13 3.51 -10.72 -25.33
C THR A 13 2.85 -10.75 -23.95
N PHE A 14 1.54 -11.01 -23.89
CA PHE A 14 0.75 -11.13 -22.67
C PHE A 14 1.17 -12.37 -21.84
N ASP A 15 1.34 -13.52 -22.50
CA ASP A 15 1.76 -14.77 -21.88
C ASP A 15 3.13 -14.63 -21.19
N MET A 16 4.14 -14.12 -21.93
CA MET A 16 5.46 -13.86 -21.35
C MET A 16 5.45 -12.77 -20.25
N MET A 17 4.58 -11.77 -20.33
CA MET A 17 4.42 -10.78 -19.26
C MET A 17 3.86 -11.44 -17.97
N SER A 18 2.89 -12.34 -18.12
CA SER A 18 2.31 -13.07 -17.00
C SER A 18 3.29 -14.05 -16.35
N GLU A 19 4.12 -14.74 -17.13
CA GLU A 19 5.18 -15.59 -16.57
C GLU A 19 6.16 -14.78 -15.70
N ILE A 20 6.58 -13.60 -16.18
CA ILE A 20 7.49 -12.71 -15.44
C ILE A 20 6.86 -12.25 -14.11
N ASP A 21 5.60 -11.81 -14.12
CA ASP A 21 4.87 -11.42 -12.90
C ASP A 21 4.70 -12.61 -11.94
N GLN A 22 4.46 -13.82 -12.47
CA GLN A 22 4.35 -15.05 -11.68
C GLN A 22 5.66 -15.40 -10.98
N PHE A 23 6.78 -15.37 -11.70
CA PHE A 23 8.09 -15.61 -11.10
C PHE A 23 8.42 -14.53 -10.06
N TYR A 24 8.15 -13.26 -10.35
CA TYR A 24 8.46 -12.15 -9.45
C TYR A 24 7.70 -12.25 -8.12
N ILE A 25 6.37 -12.43 -8.15
CA ILE A 25 5.55 -12.58 -6.94
C ILE A 25 5.99 -13.81 -6.14
N THR A 26 6.15 -14.96 -6.80
CA THR A 26 6.52 -16.22 -6.13
C THR A 26 7.90 -16.13 -5.45
N LEU A 27 8.89 -15.55 -6.14
CA LEU A 27 10.25 -15.35 -5.60
C LEU A 27 10.27 -14.40 -4.40
N GLN A 28 9.45 -13.33 -4.41
CA GLN A 28 9.33 -12.45 -3.25
C GLN A 28 8.79 -13.18 -2.01
N PHE A 29 7.80 -14.06 -2.16
CA PHE A 29 7.27 -14.85 -1.06
C PHE A 29 8.26 -15.91 -0.56
N GLU A 30 9.01 -16.58 -1.44
CA GLU A 30 10.07 -17.52 -1.02
C GLU A 30 11.24 -16.81 -0.32
N LEU A 31 11.63 -15.62 -0.79
CA LEU A 31 12.63 -14.79 -0.10
C LEU A 31 12.14 -14.36 1.28
N ALA A 32 10.88 -13.88 1.39
CA ALA A 32 10.29 -13.51 2.67
C ALA A 32 10.20 -14.71 3.64
N LYS A 33 9.92 -15.93 3.13
CA LYS A 33 9.97 -17.18 3.89
C LYS A 33 11.36 -17.49 4.43
N ALA A 34 12.41 -17.29 3.63
CA ALA A 34 13.79 -17.45 4.07
C ALA A 34 14.20 -16.39 5.12
N MET A 35 13.61 -15.20 5.06
CA MET A 35 13.87 -14.07 5.96
C MET A 35 12.93 -13.98 7.18
N SER A 36 12.14 -15.00 7.49
CA SER A 36 11.20 -14.97 8.63
C SER A 36 11.95 -14.90 9.98
N PRO A 37 11.57 -14.04 10.96
CA PRO A 37 10.37 -13.19 10.98
C PRO A 37 10.48 -11.93 10.10
N CYS A 38 9.44 -11.64 9.33
CA CYS A 38 9.43 -10.49 8.41
C CYS A 38 8.02 -9.89 8.24
N ILE A 39 7.95 -8.68 7.66
CA ILE A 39 6.71 -8.00 7.31
C ILE A 39 6.69 -7.76 5.80
N ILE A 40 5.64 -8.22 5.13
CA ILE A 40 5.39 -7.97 3.70
C ILE A 40 4.37 -6.83 3.60
N TRP A 41 4.71 -5.75 2.90
CA TRP A 41 3.81 -4.64 2.64
C TRP A 41 3.38 -4.61 1.17
N ILE A 42 2.06 -4.66 0.93
CA ILE A 42 1.45 -4.62 -0.39
C ILE A 42 0.71 -3.27 -0.55
N PRO A 43 1.30 -2.26 -1.22
CA PRO A 43 0.61 -1.01 -1.50
C PRO A 43 -0.50 -1.18 -2.54
N ASN A 44 -1.58 -0.41 -2.41
CA ASN A 44 -2.65 -0.30 -3.42
C ASN A 44 -3.18 -1.65 -3.95
N ILE A 45 -3.52 -2.57 -3.06
CA ILE A 45 -3.94 -3.95 -3.43
C ILE A 45 -5.13 -4.02 -4.40
N HIS A 46 -5.93 -2.95 -4.50
CA HIS A 46 -7.04 -2.78 -5.45
C HIS A 46 -6.60 -2.56 -6.92
N ASP A 47 -5.30 -2.45 -7.19
CA ASP A 47 -4.77 -2.32 -8.56
C ASP A 47 -4.29 -3.64 -9.16
N LEU A 48 -4.29 -4.73 -8.37
CA LEU A 48 -4.07 -6.11 -8.83
C LEU A 48 -5.30 -6.72 -9.54
N ASP A 49 -6.46 -6.10 -9.38
CA ASP A 49 -7.78 -6.69 -9.70
C ASP A 49 -8.35 -6.22 -11.07
N VAL A 50 -7.81 -5.17 -11.71
CA VAL A 50 -8.62 -4.36 -12.67
C VAL A 50 -8.01 -4.06 -14.05
N ASN A 51 -6.96 -4.76 -14.51
CA ASN A 51 -6.55 -4.70 -15.94
C ASN A 51 -5.98 -6.06 -16.36
N GLU A 52 -6.27 -6.53 -17.57
CA GLU A 52 -6.38 -7.95 -17.93
C GLU A 52 -5.26 -8.90 -17.43
N PRO A 53 -3.94 -8.65 -17.66
CA PRO A 53 -2.91 -9.59 -17.20
C PRO A 53 -2.82 -9.71 -15.67
N LYS A 54 -3.39 -8.74 -14.95
CA LYS A 54 -3.31 -8.69 -13.48
C LYS A 54 -4.22 -9.68 -12.78
N GLU A 55 -5.27 -10.21 -13.44
CA GLU A 55 -6.08 -11.29 -12.85
C GLU A 55 -5.20 -12.49 -12.45
N LEU A 56 -4.19 -12.81 -13.27
CA LEU A 56 -3.20 -13.85 -12.95
C LEU A 56 -2.33 -13.43 -11.75
N SER A 57 -1.87 -12.17 -11.67
CA SER A 57 -1.13 -11.65 -10.51
C SER A 57 -1.92 -11.78 -9.19
N LEU A 58 -3.23 -11.54 -9.24
CA LEU A 58 -4.14 -11.66 -8.10
C LEU A 58 -4.40 -13.12 -7.72
N GLY A 59 -4.70 -13.97 -8.70
CA GLY A 59 -4.87 -15.41 -8.49
C GLY A 59 -3.61 -16.08 -7.93
N LEU A 60 -2.43 -15.64 -8.36
CA LEU A 60 -1.14 -16.09 -7.86
C LEU A 60 -0.85 -15.59 -6.44
N LEU A 61 -1.20 -14.34 -6.12
CA LEU A 61 -1.14 -13.82 -4.76
C LEU A 61 -2.02 -14.65 -3.81
N VAL A 62 -3.29 -14.87 -4.20
CA VAL A 62 -4.26 -15.68 -3.45
C VAL A 62 -3.74 -17.12 -3.29
N ASN A 63 -3.18 -17.72 -4.34
CA ASN A 63 -2.60 -19.06 -4.31
C ASN A 63 -1.39 -19.14 -3.36
N CYS A 64 -0.42 -18.21 -3.44
CA CYS A 64 0.72 -18.19 -2.52
C CYS A 64 0.25 -18.08 -1.06
N LEU A 65 -0.60 -17.10 -0.77
CA LEU A 65 -1.15 -16.86 0.56
C LEU A 65 -1.98 -18.03 1.09
N SER A 66 -2.72 -18.74 0.23
CA SER A 66 -3.51 -19.93 0.54
C SER A 66 -2.63 -21.17 0.78
N ARG A 67 -1.73 -21.49 -0.16
CA ARG A 67 -0.81 -22.63 -0.10
C ARG A 67 0.14 -22.55 1.10
N ASP A 68 0.54 -21.34 1.47
CA ASP A 68 1.32 -21.06 2.67
C ASP A 68 0.46 -20.94 3.95
N CYS A 69 -0.86 -21.11 3.86
CA CYS A 69 -1.73 -21.26 5.03
C CYS A 69 -1.66 -22.70 5.56
N GLU A 70 -1.83 -23.68 4.67
CA GLU A 70 -1.99 -25.09 5.05
C GLU A 70 -0.70 -25.75 5.54
N ARG A 71 0.47 -25.33 5.02
CA ARG A 71 1.77 -25.97 5.32
C ARG A 71 2.71 -25.17 6.23
N CYS A 72 2.43 -23.90 6.51
CA CYS A 72 3.41 -22.97 7.11
C CYS A 72 2.90 -22.24 8.37
N SER A 73 2.21 -22.94 9.28
CA SER A 73 1.80 -22.42 10.60
C SER A 73 2.95 -22.02 11.55
N THR A 74 4.21 -22.08 11.09
CA THR A 74 5.43 -21.92 11.90
C THR A 74 6.34 -20.75 11.49
N ARG A 75 5.94 -19.90 10.52
CA ARG A 75 6.72 -18.72 10.10
C ARG A 75 6.01 -17.42 10.43
N ASN A 76 6.66 -16.60 11.26
CA ASN A 76 6.23 -15.29 11.74
C ASN A 76 6.28 -14.24 10.61
N ILE A 77 5.38 -14.34 9.63
CA ILE A 77 5.28 -13.40 8.50
C ILE A 77 3.98 -12.61 8.62
N LEU A 78 4.09 -11.31 8.84
CA LEU A 78 2.93 -10.41 8.86
C LEU A 78 2.74 -9.77 7.49
N ILE A 79 1.59 -9.99 6.86
CA ILE A 79 1.25 -9.32 5.59
C ILE A 79 0.34 -8.12 5.90
N ILE A 80 0.73 -6.95 5.41
CA ILE A 80 -0.05 -5.71 5.51
C ILE A 80 -0.35 -5.23 4.10
N ALA A 81 -1.62 -5.26 3.71
CA ALA A 81 -2.08 -4.64 2.47
C ALA A 81 -2.65 -3.23 2.74
N SER A 82 -2.46 -2.29 1.82
CA SER A 82 -3.11 -0.97 1.88
C SER A 82 -4.04 -0.73 0.70
N THR A 83 -5.14 -0.03 0.97
CA THR A 83 -6.11 0.39 -0.04
C THR A 83 -6.71 1.74 0.35
N HIS A 84 -7.05 2.56 -0.65
CA HIS A 84 -7.88 3.75 -0.47
C HIS A 84 -9.29 3.57 -1.06
N ILE A 85 -9.53 2.48 -1.79
CA ILE A 85 -10.82 2.11 -2.40
C ILE A 85 -11.18 0.67 -2.00
N PRO A 86 -11.63 0.41 -0.76
CA PRO A 86 -11.96 -0.94 -0.30
C PRO A 86 -13.14 -1.59 -1.05
N LYS A 87 -13.89 -0.82 -1.85
CA LYS A 87 -14.95 -1.34 -2.74
C LYS A 87 -14.44 -1.93 -4.06
N LYS A 88 -13.19 -1.68 -4.42
CA LYS A 88 -12.50 -2.14 -5.65
C LYS A 88 -11.49 -3.24 -5.29
N MET A 89 -11.83 -4.08 -4.33
CA MET A 89 -11.01 -5.23 -3.93
C MET A 89 -11.82 -6.48 -4.15
N ASP A 90 -11.23 -7.45 -4.82
CA ASP A 90 -11.76 -8.80 -4.93
C ASP A 90 -12.15 -9.36 -3.54
N PRO A 91 -13.41 -9.77 -3.33
CA PRO A 91 -13.85 -10.48 -2.14
C PRO A 91 -13.01 -11.72 -1.79
N ALA A 92 -12.38 -12.40 -2.76
CA ALA A 92 -11.53 -13.56 -2.53
C ALA A 92 -10.32 -13.24 -1.62
N LEU A 93 -9.76 -12.03 -1.71
CA LEU A 93 -8.71 -11.56 -0.80
C LEU A 93 -9.20 -11.49 0.65
N ILE A 94 -10.44 -11.06 0.85
CA ILE A 94 -11.06 -10.92 2.18
C ILE A 94 -11.43 -12.31 2.74
N ALA A 95 -11.95 -13.19 1.88
CA ALA A 95 -12.34 -14.56 2.22
C ALA A 95 -11.17 -15.47 2.64
N LEU A 96 -9.94 -15.07 2.32
CA LEU A 96 -8.71 -15.84 2.54
C LEU A 96 -8.32 -16.08 4.02
N ASN A 97 -9.12 -15.60 4.98
CA ASN A 97 -8.90 -15.66 6.43
C ASN A 97 -7.61 -15.00 6.96
N LYS A 98 -6.65 -14.63 6.11
CA LYS A 98 -5.40 -13.93 6.46
C LYS A 98 -5.52 -12.40 6.37
N LEU A 99 -6.31 -11.87 5.42
CA LEU A 99 -6.56 -10.42 5.27
C LEU A 99 -7.91 -9.99 5.89
N ASN A 100 -8.48 -10.81 6.77
CA ASN A 100 -9.74 -10.54 7.46
C ASN A 100 -9.67 -9.38 8.47
N THR A 101 -8.47 -9.04 8.95
CA THR A 101 -8.24 -7.98 9.94
C THR A 101 -8.02 -6.64 9.24
N CYS A 102 -8.97 -5.72 9.36
CA CYS A 102 -8.94 -4.43 8.68
C CYS A 102 -8.75 -3.25 9.65
N ILE A 103 -7.73 -2.41 9.41
CA ILE A 103 -7.48 -1.18 10.18
C ILE A 103 -7.99 0.02 9.39
N LYS A 104 -9.15 0.57 9.78
CA LYS A 104 -9.74 1.73 9.12
C LYS A 104 -9.06 3.03 9.56
N ILE A 105 -8.01 3.43 8.85
CA ILE A 105 -7.39 4.76 9.00
C ILE A 105 -8.41 5.82 8.54
N ARG A 106 -8.88 6.65 9.49
CA ARG A 106 -9.78 7.79 9.21
C ARG A 106 -8.98 9.08 9.24
N MET A 107 -9.47 10.07 8.50
CA MET A 107 -8.93 11.43 8.57
C MET A 107 -9.11 11.97 10.00
N LEU A 108 -8.00 12.36 10.63
CA LEU A 108 -7.95 12.75 12.04
C LEU A 108 -8.83 13.97 12.36
N LEU A 109 -9.33 14.05 13.59
CA LEU A 109 -10.09 15.21 14.06
C LEU A 109 -9.21 16.47 14.07
N ILE A 110 -9.83 17.65 13.95
CA ILE A 110 -9.12 18.95 13.88
C ILE A 110 -8.08 19.14 15.00
N PRO A 111 -8.33 18.78 16.28
CA PRO A 111 -7.31 18.87 17.35
C PRO A 111 -6.09 17.97 17.10
N GLN A 112 -6.31 16.75 16.60
CA GLN A 112 -5.23 15.81 16.27
C GLN A 112 -4.44 16.29 15.05
N LYS A 113 -5.12 16.77 14.00
CA LYS A 113 -4.47 17.39 12.82
C LYS A 113 -3.53 18.54 13.22
N ARG A 114 -3.96 19.42 14.13
CA ARG A 114 -3.12 20.50 14.67
C ARG A 114 -1.85 19.94 15.33
N LYS A 115 -1.96 18.91 16.19
CA LYS A 115 -0.79 18.26 16.80
C LYS A 115 0.18 17.70 15.76
N HIS A 116 -0.31 16.97 14.75
CA HIS A 116 0.53 16.43 13.68
C HIS A 116 1.15 17.52 12.80
N PHE A 117 0.46 18.65 12.56
CA PHE A 117 1.00 19.78 11.81
C PHE A 117 2.24 20.39 12.50
N PHE A 118 2.23 20.54 13.83
CA PHE A 118 3.43 20.95 14.59
C PHE A 118 4.58 19.95 14.48
N THR A 119 4.29 18.64 14.47
CA THR A 119 5.32 17.60 14.28
C THR A 119 5.89 17.63 12.84
N LEU A 120 5.04 17.75 11.83
CA LEU A 120 5.44 17.76 10.41
C LEU A 120 6.23 19.02 10.04
N SER A 121 5.84 20.18 10.57
CA SER A 121 6.60 21.43 10.40
C SER A 121 7.98 21.32 11.03
N TYR A 122 8.09 20.79 12.26
CA TYR A 122 9.38 20.54 12.91
C TYR A 122 10.30 19.63 12.07
N THR A 123 9.79 18.51 11.55
CA THR A 123 10.58 17.62 10.66
C THR A 123 11.00 18.24 9.34
N ARG A 124 10.39 19.36 8.93
CA ARG A 124 10.75 20.15 7.75
C ARG A 124 11.59 21.40 8.08
N GLY A 125 12.09 21.53 9.31
CA GLY A 125 12.90 22.66 9.76
C GLY A 125 12.10 23.89 10.22
N PHE A 126 10.76 23.86 10.17
CA PHE A 126 9.90 24.95 10.63
C PHE A 126 9.54 24.76 12.11
N HIS A 127 10.23 25.48 13.00
CA HIS A 127 9.89 25.47 14.42
C HIS A 127 8.70 26.41 14.71
N LEU A 128 7.47 25.89 14.57
CA LEU A 128 6.26 26.60 14.95
C LEU A 128 6.01 26.45 16.45
N GLU A 129 6.02 27.56 17.19
CA GLU A 129 5.70 27.54 18.62
C GLU A 129 4.28 27.02 18.87
N LYS A 130 4.16 26.07 19.80
CA LYS A 130 2.88 25.44 20.14
C LYS A 130 1.90 26.39 20.86
N LYS A 131 2.40 27.51 21.39
CA LYS A 131 1.56 28.58 21.94
C LYS A 131 0.98 29.38 20.77
N MET A 132 -0.33 29.28 20.57
CA MET A 132 -1.03 30.41 19.94
C MET A 132 -0.77 31.63 20.82
N PHE A 133 -0.24 32.71 20.25
CA PHE A 133 -0.20 33.98 20.96
C PHE A 133 -1.62 34.34 21.37
N HIS A 134 -1.90 34.30 22.66
CA HIS A 134 -3.09 34.93 23.21
C HIS A 134 -2.89 36.43 23.05
N THR A 135 -3.29 36.97 21.90
CA THR A 135 -3.34 38.41 21.62
C THR A 135 -4.52 39.03 22.36
N THR A 136 -4.54 38.87 23.69
CA THR A 136 -5.27 39.73 24.62
C THR A 136 -4.61 41.10 24.62
N GLY A 137 -4.79 41.82 23.51
CA GLY A 137 -4.08 43.04 23.19
C GLY A 137 -3.81 43.14 21.69
N PHE A 138 -4.54 44.03 21.02
CA PHE A 138 -4.17 44.53 19.69
C PHE A 138 -2.83 45.27 19.81
N ARG A 139 -1.73 44.60 19.50
CA ARG A 139 -0.46 45.27 19.20
C ARG A 139 0.19 44.58 18.02
N SER A 140 0.43 45.34 16.96
CA SER A 140 1.11 44.87 15.77
C SER A 140 2.52 44.39 16.12
N ILE A 141 2.83 43.16 15.73
CA ILE A 141 4.20 42.66 15.75
C ILE A 141 4.84 43.17 14.47
N THR A 142 5.67 44.21 14.58
CA THR A 142 6.52 44.66 13.48
C THR A 142 7.55 43.58 13.19
N MET A 143 7.37 42.80 12.11
CA MET A 143 8.48 42.07 11.51
C MET A 143 9.50 43.09 11.02
N GLY A 144 10.66 43.15 11.67
CA GLY A 144 11.78 43.93 11.18
C GLY A 144 12.26 43.37 9.85
N SER A 145 12.24 44.19 8.81
CA SER A 145 12.97 43.92 7.58
C SER A 145 14.45 44.15 7.83
N ASN A 146 15.25 43.09 7.88
CA ASN A 146 16.69 43.23 7.72
C ASN A 146 16.95 43.59 6.24
N ALA A 147 17.68 44.68 6.02
CA ALA A 147 18.21 45.09 4.73
C ALA A 147 19.49 44.32 4.37
#